data_AF-A0A2T6KRS5-F1
#
_entry.id   AF-A0A2T6KRS5-F1
#
_cell.length_a   1.000
_cell.length_b   1.000
_cell.length_c   1.000
_cell.angle_alpha   90.00
_cell.angle_beta   90.00
_cell.angle_gamma   90.00
#
_symmetry.space_group_name_H-M   'P 1'
#
loop_
_entity.id
_entity.type
_entity.pdbx_description
1 polymer ?
#
loop_
_entity_poly.entity_id
_entity_poly.type
_entity_poly.pdbx_seq_one_letter_code
_entity_poly.pdbx_strand_id
1 'polypeptide(L)' 'MWRLTKVLIYLLLIATLGFIAYAYIGPVFFPADFAAPTQEVTSPVTLETN' A
#
# COMPACT_ATOMS: atom_id res chain seq x y z
N MET A 1 13.10 28.92 10.59
CA MET A 1 12.13 27.91 10.10
C MET A 1 12.61 27.14 8.87
N TRP A 2 13.17 27.79 7.86
CA TRP A 2 13.62 27.15 6.60
C TRP A 2 14.58 25.95 6.76
N ARG A 3 15.46 25.96 7.78
CA ARG A 3 16.38 24.84 8.08
C ARG A 3 15.63 23.56 8.47
N LEU A 4 14.57 23.67 9.28
CA LEU A 4 13.73 22.53 9.68
C LEU A 4 12.90 22.02 8.50
N THR A 5 12.33 22.92 7.70
CA THR A 5 11.57 22.55 6.49
C THR A 5 12.41 21.73 5.52
N LYS A 6 13.69 22.10 5.30
CA LYS A 6 14.60 21.29 4.47
C LYS A 6 14.78 19.87 5.00
N VAL A 7 14.99 19.73 6.32
CA VAL A 7 15.13 18.42 6.96
C VAL A 7 13.87 17.58 6.75
N LEU A 8 12.69 18.16 6.92
CA LEU A 8 11.42 17.46 6.70
C LEU A 8 11.27 17.00 5.24
N ILE A 9 11.69 17.80 4.27
CA ILE A 9 11.67 17.39 2.86
C ILE A 9 12.60 16.19 2.62
N TYR A 10 13.82 16.20 3.16
CA TYR A 10 14.72 15.07 3.04
C TYR A 10 14.18 13.81 3.71
N LEU A 11 13.59 13.94 4.90
CA LEU A 11 12.94 12.81 5.59
C LEU A 11 11.76 12.27 4.78
N LEU A 12 10.95 13.13 4.17
CA LEU A 12 9.86 12.72 3.30
C LEU A 12 10.38 11.95 2.08
N LEU A 13 11.46 12.38 1.45
CA LEU A 13 12.07 11.65 0.34
C LEU A 13 12.57 10.26 0.77
N ILE A 14 13.21 10.15 1.93
CA ILE A 14 13.69 8.86 2.46
C ILE A 14 12.50 7.94 2.79
N ALA A 15 11.45 8.48 3.42
CA ALA A 15 10.24 7.71 3.72
C ALA A 15 9.57 7.20 2.45
N THR A 16 9.44 8.05 1.43
CA THR A 16 8.88 7.67 0.13
C THR A 16 9.72 6.59 -0.55
N LEU A 17 11.05 6.73 -0.55
CA LEU A 17 11.94 5.70 -1.12
C LEU A 17 11.83 4.38 -0.36
N GLY A 18 11.75 4.41 0.98
CA GLY A 18 11.53 3.23 1.80
C GLY A 18 10.20 2.54 1.49
N PHE A 19 9.13 3.32 1.31
CA PHE A 19 7.82 2.81 0.93
C PHE A 19 7.83 2.15 -0.45
N ILE A 20 8.47 2.80 -1.44
CA ILE A 20 8.65 2.24 -2.78
C ILE A 20 9.45 0.93 -2.70
N ALA A 21 10.58 0.92 -2.00
CA ALA A 21 11.40 -0.29 -1.85
C ALA A 21 10.61 -1.42 -1.19
N TYR A 22 9.82 -1.13 -0.14
CA TYR A 22 8.94 -2.11 0.49
C TYR A 22 7.89 -2.66 -0.48
N ALA A 23 7.29 -1.83 -1.32
CA ALA A 23 6.30 -2.29 -2.29
C ALA A 23 6.89 -3.26 -3.35
N TYR A 24 8.13 -3.05 -3.78
CA TYR A 24 8.77 -3.89 -4.82
C TYR A 24 9.50 -5.11 -4.26
N ILE A 25 10.17 -4.97 -3.12
CA ILE A 25 10.98 -6.03 -2.51
C ILE A 25 10.17 -6.81 -1.46
N GLY A 26 9.14 -6.19 -0.88
CA GLY A 26 8.28 -6.78 0.14
C GLY A 26 7.64 -8.11 -0.25
N PRO A 27 7.13 -8.32 -1.48
CA PRO A 27 6.59 -9.61 -1.87
C PRO A 27 7.60 -10.77 -1.76
N VAL A 28 8.91 -10.50 -1.87
CA VAL A 28 9.97 -11.50 -1.78
C VAL A 28 10.27 -11.87 -0.31
N PHE A 29 10.26 -10.89 0.59
CA PHE A 29 10.67 -11.08 1.99
C PHE A 29 9.49 -11.24 2.98
N PHE A 30 8.33 -10.69 2.62
CA PHE A 30 7.11 -10.63 3.44
C PHE A 30 5.87 -11.08 2.64
N PRO A 31 5.87 -12.26 2.00
CA PRO A 31 4.82 -12.65 1.06
C PRO A 31 3.40 -12.66 1.65
N ALA A 32 3.27 -12.88 2.97
CA ALA A 32 1.97 -12.88 3.65
C ALA A 32 1.27 -11.51 3.59
N ASP A 33 2.01 -10.41 3.67
CA ASP A 33 1.45 -9.04 3.65
C ASP A 33 0.93 -8.64 2.25
N PHE A 34 1.33 -9.39 1.21
CA PHE A 34 0.96 -9.16 -0.19
C PHE A 34 0.03 -10.25 -0.75
N ALA A 35 -0.37 -11.22 0.07
CA ALA A 35 -1.24 -12.31 -0.36
C ALA A 35 -2.68 -11.81 -0.59
N ALA A 36 -3.29 -12.24 -1.70
CA ALA A 36 -4.70 -11.98 -1.94
C ALA A 36 -5.58 -12.74 -0.91
N PRO A 37 -6.72 -12.17 -0.50
CA PRO A 37 -7.70 -12.91 0.30
C PRO A 37 -8.09 -14.20 -0.41
N THR A 38 -7.94 -15.34 0.26
CA THR A 38 -8.19 -16.66 -0.32
C THR A 38 -9.64 -17.14 -0.17
N GLN A 39 -10.46 -16.42 0.60
CA GLN A 39 -11.85 -16.79 0.83
C GLN A 39 -12.73 -16.27 -0.29
N GLU A 40 -13.50 -17.16 -0.90
CA GLU A 40 -14.51 -16.80 -1.88
C GLU A 40 -15.64 -16.02 -1.21
N VAL A 41 -16.03 -14.89 -1.81
CA VAL A 41 -17.12 -14.03 -1.31
C VAL A 41 -18.26 -14.05 -2.33
N THR A 42 -19.39 -14.63 -1.94
CA THR A 42 -20.60 -14.68 -2.77
C THR A 42 -21.69 -13.79 -2.18
N SER A 43 -22.25 -12.88 -2.98
CA SER A 43 -23.36 -12.02 -2.58
C SER A 43 -24.55 -12.20 -3.52
N PRO A 44 -25.78 -12.36 -3.01
CA PRO A 44 -26.96 -12.45 -3.86
C PRO A 44 -27.22 -11.12 -4.56
N VAL A 45 -27.55 -11.16 -5.85
CA VAL A 45 -27.93 -9.99 -6.65
C VAL A 45 -29.43 -10.06 -6.94
N THR A 46 -30.17 -9.02 -6.55
CA THR A 46 -31.59 -8.84 -6.92
C THR A 46 -31.68 -8.18 -8.29
N LEU A 47 -32.37 -8.82 -9.24
CA LEU A 47 -32.62 -8.27 -10.57
C LEU A 47 -34.03 -7.69 -10.61
N GLU A 48 -34.13 -6.35 -10.63
CA GLU A 48 -35.40 -5.65 -10.84
C GLU A 48 -35.74 -5.62 -12.34
N THR A 49 -36.97 -5.93 -12.71
CA THR A 49 -37.50 -5.84 -14.09
C THR A 49 -38.55 -4.72 -14.14
N ASN A 50 -38.55 -3.93 -15.23
CA ASN A 50 -39.54 -2.87 -15.50
C ASN A 50 -40.88 -3.45 -15.95
#